data_AF-A0A4P9XUF0-F1
#
_entry.id   AF-A0A4P9XUF0-F1
#
_cell.length_a   1.000
_cell.length_b   1.000
_cell.length_c   1.000
_cell.angle_alpha   90.00
_cell.angle_beta   90.00
_cell.angle_gamma   90.00
#
_symmetry.space_group_name_H-M   'P 1'
#
loop_
_entity.id
_entity.type
_entity.pdbx_description
1 polymer ?
#
loop_
_entity_poly.entity_id
_entity_poly.type
_entity_poly.pdbx_seq_one_letter_code
_entity_poly.pdbx_strand_id
1 'polypeptide(L)'
;MQLSTTLALIAALLLSANSVQADQCSSVRQRREFRQLTHAERLTYLNGIKSLMAGPRPSKYERYVVDHVDVSMTAHGTAQFLSWHRAYLRDVEKNLQAINPSIMLPYWDWAYDSQ
;
A
#
# COMPACT_ATOMS: atom_id res chain seq x y z
N MET A 1 -5.35 25.37 -52.47
CA MET A 1 -6.32 25.55 -51.35
C MET A 1 -6.25 24.49 -50.25
N GLN A 2 -5.31 23.52 -50.25
CA GLN A 2 -5.25 22.45 -49.23
C GLN A 2 -4.20 22.66 -48.11
N LEU A 3 -3.35 23.69 -48.20
CA LEU A 3 -2.34 23.99 -47.17
C LEU A 3 -2.94 24.68 -45.92
N SER A 4 -4.05 25.41 -46.08
CA SER A 4 -4.68 26.17 -44.98
C SER A 4 -5.40 25.26 -43.98
N THR A 5 -6.01 24.17 -44.46
CA THR A 5 -6.74 23.21 -43.63
C THR A 5 -5.82 22.31 -42.81
N THR A 6 -4.64 21.97 -43.31
CA THR A 6 -3.64 21.17 -42.57
C THR A 6 -3.02 21.92 -41.39
N LEU A 7 -2.80 23.23 -41.52
CA LEU A 7 -2.29 24.07 -40.42
C LEU A 7 -3.34 24.25 -39.29
N ALA A 8 -4.62 24.38 -39.65
CA ALA A 8 -5.71 24.48 -38.68
C ALA A 8 -5.89 23.19 -37.84
N LEU A 9 -5.71 22.02 -38.45
CA LEU A 9 -5.78 20.72 -37.78
C LEU A 9 -4.62 20.49 -36.79
N ILE A 10 -3.39 20.93 -37.14
CA ILE A 10 -2.23 20.82 -36.24
C ILE A 10 -2.40 21.76 -35.02
N ALA A 11 -2.91 22.98 -35.23
CA ALA A 11 -3.18 23.90 -34.13
C ALA A 11 -4.21 23.32 -33.13
N ALA A 12 -5.30 22.72 -33.62
CA ALA A 12 -6.33 22.11 -32.77
C ALA A 12 -5.81 20.90 -31.94
N LEU A 13 -4.87 20.12 -32.49
CA LEU A 13 -4.22 19.01 -31.78
C LEU A 13 -3.23 19.47 -30.71
N LEU A 14 -2.56 20.61 -30.89
CA LEU A 14 -1.67 21.19 -29.87
C LEU A 14 -2.44 21.85 -28.72
N LEU A 15 -3.65 22.35 -28.96
CA LEU A 15 -4.52 23.00 -27.96
C LEU A 15 -5.28 22.04 -27.03
N SER A 16 -5.28 20.73 -27.34
CA SER A 16 -5.95 19.69 -26.54
C SER A 16 -5.01 18.90 -25.65
N ALA A 17 -3.75 19.35 -25.52
CA ALA A 17 -2.85 18.92 -24.45
C ALA A 17 -3.35 19.52 -23.13
N ASN A 18 -4.46 18.98 -22.60
CA ASN A 18 -4.83 19.17 -21.21
C ASN A 18 -3.62 18.75 -20.38
N SER A 19 -3.00 19.71 -19.69
CA SER A 19 -2.03 19.40 -18.67
C SER A 19 -2.75 18.48 -17.68
N VAL A 20 -2.36 17.21 -17.66
CA VAL A 20 -2.75 16.31 -16.59
C VAL A 20 -2.06 16.86 -15.35
N GLN A 21 -2.76 17.72 -14.62
CA GLN A 21 -2.37 18.10 -13.27
C GLN A 21 -2.40 16.80 -12.46
N ALA A 22 -1.24 16.19 -12.27
CA ALA A 22 -1.11 15.13 -11.30
C ALA A 22 -1.58 15.68 -9.96
N ASP A 23 -2.53 14.99 -9.30
CA ASP A 23 -2.91 15.32 -7.94
C ASP A 23 -1.64 15.44 -7.10
N GLN A 24 -1.42 16.62 -6.52
CA GLN A 24 -0.26 16.81 -5.67
C GLN A 24 -0.44 15.92 -4.44
N CYS A 25 0.50 14.98 -4.25
CA CYS A 25 0.57 14.19 -3.03
C CYS A 25 0.84 15.14 -1.87
N SER A 26 -0.21 15.50 -1.13
CA SER A 26 -0.15 16.46 -0.02
C SER A 26 0.68 15.96 1.15
N SER A 27 0.83 14.64 1.28
CA SER A 27 1.72 14.01 2.26
C SER A 27 2.06 12.57 1.85
N VAL A 28 3.34 12.21 1.96
CA VAL A 28 3.80 10.83 1.83
C VAL A 28 3.74 10.18 3.21
N ARG A 29 2.89 9.17 3.37
CA ARG A 29 2.85 8.37 4.60
C ARG A 29 4.03 7.40 4.64
N GLN A 30 4.91 7.55 5.62
CA GLN A 30 6.12 6.72 5.74
C GLN A 30 5.89 5.53 6.68
N ARG A 31 6.32 4.34 6.24
CA ARG A 31 6.48 3.17 7.11
C ARG A 31 7.81 3.32 7.83
N ARG A 32 7.79 3.25 9.17
CA ARG A 32 8.97 3.49 10.03
C ARG A 32 9.49 2.18 10.60
N GLU A 33 10.78 2.17 10.94
CA GLU A 33 11.41 1.06 11.64
C GLU A 33 10.79 0.92 13.05
N PHE A 34 10.50 -0.30 13.48
CA PHE A 34 9.73 -0.59 14.70
C PHE A 34 10.38 -0.06 15.99
N ARG A 35 11.71 -0.19 16.13
CA ARG A 35 12.46 0.31 17.29
C ARG A 35 12.52 1.84 17.32
N GLN A 36 12.31 2.52 16.19
CA GLN A 36 12.20 3.99 16.14
C GLN A 36 10.81 4.52 16.52
N LEU A 37 9.79 3.66 16.63
CA LEU A 37 8.48 4.07 17.13
C LEU A 37 8.55 4.44 18.62
N THR A 38 7.82 5.47 19.01
CA THR A 38 7.56 5.80 20.42
C THR A 38 6.78 4.67 21.10
N HIS A 39 6.82 4.62 22.44
CA HIS A 39 6.06 3.62 23.20
C HIS A 39 4.56 3.68 22.90
N ALA A 40 3.99 4.89 22.77
CA ALA A 40 2.58 5.07 22.42
C ALA A 40 2.26 4.54 21.02
N GLU A 41 3.09 4.85 20.01
CA GLU A 41 2.90 4.33 18.65
C GLU A 41 2.96 2.79 18.59
N ARG A 42 3.91 2.18 19.31
CA ARG A 42 3.99 0.71 19.40
C ARG A 42 2.74 0.12 20.04
N LEU A 43 2.25 0.71 21.13
CA LEU A 43 1.01 0.25 21.77
C LEU A 43 -0.18 0.39 20.85
N THR A 44 -0.30 1.50 20.11
CA THR A 44 -1.36 1.71 19.12
C THR A 44 -1.33 0.61 18.05
N TYR A 45 -0.16 0.30 17.50
CA TYR A 45 -0.01 -0.77 16.51
C TYR A 45 -0.37 -2.15 17.09
N LEU A 46 0.19 -2.51 18.24
CA LEU A 46 -0.05 -3.82 18.89
C LEU A 46 -1.51 -4.02 19.27
N ASN A 47 -2.18 -2.97 19.76
CA ASN A 47 -3.60 -3.03 20.07
C ASN A 47 -4.45 -3.17 18.79
N GLY A 48 -4.07 -2.51 17.68
CA GLY A 48 -4.69 -2.73 16.38
C GLY A 48 -4.59 -4.19 15.91
N ILE A 49 -3.43 -4.83 16.06
CA ILE A 49 -3.27 -6.26 15.75
C ILE A 49 -4.17 -7.12 16.64
N LYS A 50 -4.19 -6.87 17.96
CA LYS A 50 -5.09 -7.58 18.89
C LYS A 50 -6.57 -7.43 18.50
N SER A 51 -6.97 -6.25 18.03
CA SER A 51 -8.33 -6.02 17.54
C SER A 51 -8.64 -6.84 16.28
N LEU A 52 -7.69 -7.03 15.36
CA LEU A 52 -7.87 -7.91 14.19
C LEU A 52 -7.95 -9.40 14.56
N MET A 53 -7.31 -9.80 15.66
CA MET A 53 -7.34 -11.17 16.20
C MET A 53 -8.60 -11.44 17.02
N ALA A 54 -9.29 -10.40 17.48
CA ALA A 54 -10.53 -10.53 18.23
C ALA A 54 -11.72 -10.90 17.32
N GLY A 55 -12.76 -11.45 17.92
CA GLY A 55 -14.03 -11.77 17.25
C GLY A 55 -14.21 -13.25 16.91
N PRO A 56 -15.32 -13.59 16.22
CA PRO A 56 -15.64 -14.96 15.83
C PRO A 56 -14.55 -15.55 14.92
N ARG A 57 -14.31 -16.85 15.07
CA ARG A 57 -13.35 -17.58 14.26
C ARG A 57 -13.97 -17.96 12.89
N PRO A 58 -13.22 -17.86 11.77
CA PRO A 58 -11.89 -17.26 11.68
C PRO A 58 -11.96 -15.72 11.79
N SER A 59 -11.16 -15.20 12.71
CA SER A 59 -10.93 -13.76 12.91
C SER A 59 -10.35 -13.13 11.64
N LYS A 60 -10.37 -11.79 11.56
CA LYS A 60 -9.77 -11.09 10.41
C LYS A 60 -8.28 -11.43 10.26
N TYR A 61 -7.57 -11.56 11.38
CA TYR A 61 -6.16 -11.97 11.38
C TYR A 61 -5.96 -13.39 10.83
N GLU A 62 -6.79 -14.36 11.24
CA GLU A 62 -6.69 -15.74 10.72
C GLU A 62 -7.02 -15.84 9.24
N ARG A 63 -7.96 -15.02 8.74
CA ARG A 63 -8.24 -14.97 7.30
C ARG A 63 -7.02 -14.57 6.49
N TYR A 64 -6.20 -13.62 6.96
CA TYR A 64 -4.94 -13.29 6.29
C TYR A 64 -3.97 -14.48 6.21
N VAL A 65 -3.93 -15.32 7.24
CA VAL A 65 -3.11 -16.53 7.24
C VAL A 65 -3.62 -17.52 6.18
N VAL A 66 -4.93 -17.74 6.11
CA VAL A 66 -5.56 -18.61 5.11
C VAL A 66 -5.34 -18.07 3.70
N ASP A 67 -5.62 -16.78 3.47
CA ASP A 67 -5.46 -16.12 2.18
C ASP A 67 -4.02 -16.26 1.63
N HIS A 68 -3.02 -16.16 2.51
CA HIS A 68 -1.61 -16.36 2.14
C HIS A 68 -1.29 -17.82 1.79
N VAL A 69 -1.86 -18.79 2.52
CA VAL A 69 -1.68 -20.22 2.24
C VAL A 69 -2.29 -20.59 0.88
N ASP A 70 -3.50 -20.11 0.60
CA ASP A 70 -4.26 -20.45 -0.61
C ASP A 70 -3.57 -20.01 -1.91
N VAL A 71 -2.77 -18.94 -1.85
CA VAL A 71 -2.04 -18.38 -3.01
C VAL A 71 -0.55 -18.74 -3.01
N SER A 72 -0.08 -19.58 -2.08
CA SER A 72 1.35 -19.85 -1.89
C SER A 72 2.06 -20.25 -3.19
N MET A 73 1.46 -21.16 -3.96
CA MET A 73 2.04 -21.69 -5.22
C MET A 73 2.16 -20.64 -6.34
N THR A 74 1.35 -19.58 -6.32
CA THR A 74 1.38 -18.53 -7.35
C THR A 74 2.10 -17.28 -6.86
N ALA A 75 2.10 -17.02 -5.56
CA ALA A 75 2.75 -15.87 -4.95
C ALA A 75 4.23 -16.11 -4.61
N HIS A 76 4.71 -17.35 -4.51
CA HIS A 76 6.10 -17.65 -4.14
C HIS A 76 6.90 -18.24 -5.30
N GLY A 77 8.16 -17.80 -5.45
CA GLY A 77 9.06 -18.27 -6.52
C GLY A 77 8.65 -17.83 -7.94
N THR A 78 7.66 -16.94 -8.05
CA THR A 78 7.17 -16.41 -9.34
C THR A 78 7.36 -14.90 -9.44
N ALA A 79 7.09 -14.34 -10.62
CA ALA A 79 7.06 -12.90 -10.85
C ALA A 79 6.01 -12.15 -9.99
N GLN A 80 5.01 -12.84 -9.44
CA GLN A 80 3.98 -12.22 -8.60
C GLN A 80 4.44 -11.98 -7.17
N PHE A 81 5.61 -12.50 -6.76
CA PHE A 81 6.06 -12.42 -5.38
C PHE A 81 6.01 -10.99 -4.82
N LEU A 82 6.63 -10.03 -5.49
CA LEU A 82 6.69 -8.66 -4.97
C LEU A 82 5.34 -7.93 -5.06
N SER A 83 4.57 -8.14 -6.13
CA SER A 83 3.30 -7.43 -6.34
C SER A 83 2.20 -7.94 -5.43
N TRP A 84 2.09 -9.26 -5.27
CA TRP A 84 1.10 -9.89 -4.39
C TRP A 84 1.34 -9.51 -2.93
N HIS A 85 2.57 -9.66 -2.42
CA HIS A 85 2.89 -9.32 -1.03
C HIS A 85 2.72 -7.82 -0.75
N ARG A 86 3.02 -6.94 -1.72
CA ARG A 86 2.76 -5.50 -1.59
C ARG A 86 1.28 -5.19 -1.43
N ALA A 87 0.42 -5.81 -2.25
CA ALA A 87 -1.03 -5.65 -2.16
C ALA A 87 -1.57 -6.20 -0.82
N TYR A 88 -1.14 -7.40 -0.45
CA TYR A 88 -1.49 -8.05 0.81
C TYR A 88 -1.15 -7.16 2.02
N LEU A 89 0.08 -6.65 2.12
CA LEU A 89 0.47 -5.75 3.20
C LEU A 89 -0.33 -4.43 3.18
N ARG A 90 -0.66 -3.91 2.00
CA ARG A 90 -1.49 -2.70 1.90
C ARG A 90 -2.90 -2.94 2.45
N ASP A 91 -3.47 -4.11 2.21
CA ASP A 91 -4.80 -4.45 2.75
C ASP A 91 -4.76 -4.68 4.26
N VAL A 92 -3.72 -5.33 4.80
CA VAL A 92 -3.50 -5.39 6.26
C VAL A 92 -3.44 -3.98 6.86
N GLU A 93 -2.64 -3.09 6.26
CA GLU A 93 -2.51 -1.70 6.70
C GLU A 93 -3.83 -0.93 6.65
N LYS A 94 -4.63 -1.07 5.59
CA LYS A 94 -5.95 -0.44 5.48
C LYS A 94 -6.89 -0.90 6.59
N ASN A 95 -6.90 -2.19 6.93
CA ASN A 95 -7.75 -2.72 7.99
C ASN A 95 -7.30 -2.24 9.38
N LEU A 96 -5.99 -2.09 9.60
CA LEU A 96 -5.48 -1.42 10.80
C LEU A 96 -5.87 0.07 10.83
N GLN A 97 -5.82 0.75 9.68
CA GLN A 97 -6.22 2.15 9.55
C GLN A 97 -7.71 2.38 9.78
N ALA A 98 -8.55 1.38 9.48
CA ALA A 98 -9.97 1.40 9.82
C ALA A 98 -10.21 1.33 11.34
N ILE A 99 -9.30 0.72 12.10
CA ILE A 99 -9.33 0.71 13.58
C ILE A 99 -8.75 2.01 14.13
N ASN A 100 -7.60 2.43 13.62
CA ASN A 100 -6.99 3.71 13.96
C ASN A 100 -6.25 4.30 12.75
N PRO A 101 -6.73 5.45 12.20
CA PRO A 101 -6.18 6.05 10.98
C PRO A 101 -4.70 6.42 11.07
N SER A 102 -4.13 6.61 12.27
CA SER A 102 -2.72 6.95 12.45
C SER A 102 -1.77 5.80 12.18
N ILE A 103 -2.24 4.55 12.19
CA ILE A 103 -1.39 3.36 12.03
C ILE A 103 -0.77 3.35 10.62
N MET A 104 0.55 3.19 10.58
CA MET A 104 1.31 2.74 9.42
C MET A 104 1.93 1.39 9.77
N LEU A 105 2.00 0.46 8.81
CA LEU A 105 2.71 -0.80 9.08
C LEU A 105 4.20 -0.49 9.35
N PRO A 106 4.74 -0.84 10.52
CA PRO A 106 6.18 -0.72 10.74
C PRO A 106 6.91 -1.84 10.00
N TYR A 107 8.22 -1.65 9.80
CA TYR A 107 9.12 -2.73 9.41
C TYR A 107 10.11 -3.03 10.52
N TRP A 108 10.68 -4.23 10.48
CA TRP A 108 11.78 -4.62 11.35
C TRP A 108 13.03 -4.79 10.51
N ASP A 109 14.02 -3.94 10.72
CA ASP A 109 15.30 -4.06 10.03
C ASP A 109 16.16 -5.13 10.71
N TRP A 110 16.04 -6.37 10.24
CA TRP A 110 16.72 -7.53 10.82
C TRP A 110 18.23 -7.49 10.62
N ALA A 111 18.77 -6.63 9.74
CA ALA A 111 20.21 -6.53 9.53
C ALA A 111 20.96 -6.14 10.80
N TYR A 112 20.32 -5.33 11.68
CA TYR A 112 20.88 -4.94 12.98
C TYR A 112 21.01 -6.09 13.98
N ASP A 113 20.22 -7.15 13.86
CA ASP A 113 20.16 -8.25 14.84
C ASP A 113 20.80 -9.55 14.31
N SER A 114 21.27 -9.54 13.06
CA SER A 114 21.70 -10.74 12.34
C SER A 114 23.17 -11.15 12.57
N GLN A 115 23.89 -10.44 13.44
CA GLN A 115 25.31 -10.69 13.76
C GLN A 115 25.55 -10.82 15.26
#